data_AF-A0A1S1GZN0-F1
#
_entry.id   AF-A0A1S1GZN0-F1
#
_cell.length_a   1.000
_cell.length_b   1.000
_cell.length_c   1.000
_cell.angle_alpha   90.00
_cell.angle_beta   90.00
_cell.angle_gamma   90.00
#
_symmetry.space_group_name_H-M   'P 1'
#
loop_
_entity.id
_entity.type
_entity.pdbx_description
1 polymer ?
#
loop_
_entity_poly.entity_id
_entity_poly.type
_entity_poly.pdbx_seq_one_letter_code
_entity_poly.pdbx_strand_id
1 'polypeptide(L)'
;MQSKKWAICSAFVGIAGGAFLMVSPLGLIAAGIGANAQMFGSIFILMLCTYVAIFCVALKSKLYYKGDDRVSKLVTNTFLIAGTIGCAPIFFSIFFWILRHIPFLNDLLNWLFSAVFSGQDDFSLFFIVVVFVDILSIVSGIGYAVCLKNFRK
;
A
#
# COMPACT_ATOMS: atom_id res chain seq x y z
N MET A 1 5.42 24.00 17.46
CA MET A 1 4.19 23.67 16.71
C MET A 1 4.56 22.78 15.54
N GLN A 2 3.77 21.74 15.27
CA GLN A 2 4.04 20.83 14.17
C GLN A 2 3.70 21.47 12.82
N SER A 3 4.54 21.22 11.82
CA SER A 3 4.44 21.86 10.52
C SER A 3 3.31 21.26 9.68
N LYS A 4 2.58 22.11 8.95
CA LYS A 4 1.62 21.68 7.90
C LYS A 4 2.27 20.96 6.72
N LYS A 5 3.61 21.08 6.54
CA LYS A 5 4.35 20.48 5.42
C LYS A 5 4.17 18.96 5.35
N TRP A 6 4.17 18.28 6.51
CA TRP A 6 4.01 16.83 6.56
C TRP A 6 2.59 16.39 6.18
N ALA A 7 1.56 17.12 6.61
CA ALA A 7 0.18 16.86 6.20
C ALA A 7 -0.02 17.06 4.69
N ILE A 8 0.61 18.07 4.08
CA ILE A 8 0.58 18.27 2.61
C ILE A 8 1.27 17.10 1.91
N CYS A 9 2.45 16.70 2.40
CA CYS A 9 3.19 15.56 1.84
C CYS A 9 2.37 14.26 1.94
N SER A 10 1.78 13.97 3.09
CA SER A 10 0.92 12.80 3.28
C SER A 10 -0.33 12.83 2.40
N ALA A 11 -0.97 14.00 2.22
CA ALA A 11 -2.10 14.16 1.32
C ALA A 11 -1.70 13.89 -0.14
N PHE A 12 -0.59 14.49 -0.60
CA PHE A 12 -0.10 14.30 -1.95
C PHE A 12 0.31 12.86 -2.23
N VAL A 13 1.11 12.26 -1.34
CA VAL A 13 1.60 10.88 -1.49
C VAL A 13 0.46 9.88 -1.42
N GLY A 14 -0.53 10.07 -0.53
CA GLY A 14 -1.69 9.19 -0.44
C GLY A 14 -2.57 9.24 -1.69
N ILE A 15 -2.89 10.45 -2.19
CA ILE A 15 -3.76 10.61 -3.36
C ILE A 15 -3.03 10.21 -4.65
N ALA A 16 -1.86 10.80 -4.93
CA ALA A 16 -1.12 10.53 -6.16
C ALA A 16 -0.58 9.09 -6.19
N GLY A 17 -0.06 8.61 -5.07
CA GLY A 17 0.43 7.24 -4.94
C GLY A 17 -0.70 6.22 -5.05
N GLY A 18 -1.82 6.43 -4.35
CA GLY A 18 -2.98 5.55 -4.45
C GLY A 18 -3.60 5.54 -5.86
N ALA A 19 -3.73 6.70 -6.50
CA ALA A 19 -4.25 6.76 -7.88
C ALA A 19 -3.32 6.09 -8.89
N PHE A 20 -2.00 6.26 -8.75
CA PHE A 20 -1.03 5.56 -9.57
C PHE A 20 -1.13 4.05 -9.41
N LEU A 21 -1.21 3.56 -8.17
CA LEU A 21 -1.34 2.14 -7.86
C LEU A 21 -2.66 1.56 -8.39
N MET A 22 -3.75 2.32 -8.38
CA MET A 22 -5.03 1.87 -8.93
C MET A 22 -4.99 1.59 -10.44
N VAL A 23 -4.18 2.34 -11.19
CA VAL A 23 -4.04 2.19 -12.65
C VAL A 23 -2.94 1.20 -13.04
N SER A 24 -1.92 1.04 -12.19
CA SER A 24 -0.72 0.25 -12.50
C SER A 24 -0.97 -1.22 -12.82
N PRO A 25 -1.91 -1.95 -12.18
CA PRO A 25 -2.25 -3.33 -12.55
C PRO A 25 -2.67 -3.48 -14.01
N LEU A 26 -3.42 -2.52 -14.57
CA LEU A 26 -3.81 -2.54 -15.98
C LEU A 26 -2.58 -2.43 -16.89
N GLY A 27 -1.62 -1.57 -16.54
CA GLY A 27 -0.35 -1.45 -17.23
C GLY A 27 0.49 -2.73 -17.14
N LEU A 28 0.46 -3.41 -15.99
CA LEU A 28 1.16 -4.68 -15.77
C LEU A 28 0.58 -5.80 -16.65
N ILE A 29 -0.75 -5.89 -16.73
CA ILE A 29 -1.46 -6.83 -17.62
C ILE A 29 -1.12 -6.55 -19.08
N ALA A 30 -1.20 -5.29 -19.51
CA ALA A 30 -0.89 -4.90 -20.88
C ALA A 30 0.55 -5.22 -21.27
N ALA A 31 1.52 -4.95 -20.38
CA ALA A 31 2.92 -5.29 -20.59
C ALA A 31 3.16 -6.81 -20.64
N GLY A 32 2.42 -7.58 -19.83
CA GLY A 32 2.44 -9.04 -19.83
C GLY A 32 1.90 -9.64 -21.13
N ILE A 33 0.74 -9.17 -21.61
CA ILE A 33 0.15 -9.60 -22.89
C ILE A 33 1.06 -9.22 -24.06
N GLY A 34 1.66 -8.02 -24.02
CA GLY A 34 2.62 -7.57 -25.01
C GLY A 34 3.98 -8.25 -24.95
N ALA A 35 4.18 -9.23 -24.05
CA ALA A 35 5.44 -9.92 -23.78
C ALA A 35 6.64 -8.98 -23.59
N ASN A 36 6.40 -7.75 -23.13
CA ASN A 36 7.44 -6.74 -22.96
C ASN A 36 7.96 -6.77 -21.53
N ALA A 37 8.96 -7.63 -21.30
CA ALA A 37 9.58 -7.84 -20.00
C ALA A 37 10.15 -6.55 -19.38
N GLN A 38 10.66 -5.63 -20.22
CA GLN A 38 11.24 -4.38 -19.73
C GLN A 38 10.16 -3.42 -19.20
N MET A 39 9.04 -3.29 -19.90
CA MET A 39 7.90 -2.50 -19.43
C MET A 39 7.27 -3.12 -18.17
N PHE A 40 7.10 -4.44 -18.16
CA PHE A 40 6.57 -5.17 -17.02
C PHE A 40 7.42 -4.94 -15.76
N GLY A 41 8.73 -5.15 -15.87
CA GLY A 41 9.66 -4.93 -14.75
C GLY A 41 9.69 -3.49 -14.27
N SER A 42 9.64 -2.52 -15.18
CA SER A 42 9.65 -1.10 -14.82
C SER A 42 8.40 -0.70 -14.03
N ILE A 43 7.20 -1.07 -14.51
CA ILE A 43 5.94 -0.77 -13.82
C ILE A 43 5.91 -1.45 -12.46
N PHE A 44 6.35 -2.70 -12.39
CA PHE A 44 6.41 -3.45 -11.14
C PHE A 44 7.33 -2.77 -10.10
N ILE A 45 8.54 -2.36 -10.50
CA ILE A 45 9.46 -1.63 -9.61
C ILE A 45 8.85 -0.29 -9.14
N LEU A 46 8.22 0.45 -10.05
CA LEU A 46 7.53 1.71 -9.72
C LEU A 46 6.40 1.50 -8.71
N MET A 47 5.60 0.44 -8.84
CA MET A 47 4.58 0.08 -7.86
C MET A 47 5.20 -0.21 -6.48
N LEU A 48 6.26 -1.02 -6.43
CA LEU A 48 6.97 -1.35 -5.18
C LEU A 48 7.53 -0.09 -4.51
N CYS A 49 8.19 0.79 -5.26
CA CYS A 49 8.70 2.06 -4.75
C CYS A 49 7.57 2.95 -4.21
N THR A 50 6.40 2.94 -4.85
CA THR A 50 5.25 3.72 -4.43
C THR A 50 4.68 3.20 -3.11
N TYR A 51 4.53 1.88 -2.94
CA TYR A 51 4.12 1.28 -1.67
C TYR A 51 5.07 1.60 -0.53
N VAL A 52 6.39 1.48 -0.77
CA VAL A 52 7.40 1.83 0.24
C VAL A 52 7.34 3.31 0.59
N ALA A 53 7.18 4.20 -0.40
CA ALA A 53 7.04 5.63 -0.16
C ALA A 53 5.80 5.96 0.69
N ILE A 54 4.64 5.37 0.37
CA ILE A 54 3.40 5.51 1.15
C ILE A 54 3.64 5.06 2.59
N PHE A 55 4.24 3.88 2.80
CA PHE A 55 4.52 3.35 4.13
C PHE A 55 5.47 4.24 4.94
N CYS A 56 6.58 4.69 4.36
CA CYS A 56 7.54 5.58 5.02
C CYS A 56 6.90 6.92 5.41
N VAL A 57 6.11 7.52 4.51
CA VAL A 57 5.40 8.79 4.79
C VAL A 57 4.31 8.58 5.83
N ALA A 58 3.60 7.45 5.80
CA ALA A 58 2.59 7.11 6.79
C ALA A 58 3.19 6.94 8.19
N LEU A 59 4.25 6.15 8.33
CA LEU A 59 4.99 5.99 9.60
C LEU A 59 5.48 7.33 10.14
N LYS A 60 6.14 8.11 9.28
CA LYS A 60 6.68 9.40 9.68
C LYS A 60 5.58 10.36 10.11
N SER A 61 4.47 10.41 9.39
CA SER A 61 3.34 11.28 9.74
C SER A 61 2.67 10.87 11.06
N LYS A 62 2.53 9.57 11.35
CA LYS A 62 1.98 9.08 12.62
C LYS A 62 2.89 9.40 13.81
N LEU A 63 4.21 9.25 13.64
CA LEU A 63 5.18 9.60 14.67
C LEU A 63 5.26 11.12 14.87
N TYR A 64 5.21 11.89 13.78
CA TYR A 64 5.23 13.33 13.81
C TYR A 64 4.00 13.85 14.56
N TYR A 65 2.78 13.56 14.10
CA TYR A 65 1.51 14.02 14.70
C TYR A 65 1.09 13.27 15.97
N LYS A 66 2.01 12.59 16.65
CA LYS A 66 1.72 11.88 17.89
C LYS A 66 1.36 12.88 19.00
N GLY A 67 0.07 12.94 19.35
CA GLY A 67 -0.46 13.85 20.38
C GLY A 67 -0.87 15.23 19.87
N ASP A 68 -0.92 15.44 18.55
CA ASP A 68 -1.45 16.67 17.95
C ASP A 68 -2.90 16.44 17.50
N ASP A 69 -3.86 17.10 18.16
CA ASP A 69 -5.30 16.94 17.87
C ASP A 69 -5.73 17.58 16.54
N ARG A 70 -4.85 18.34 15.87
CA ARG A 70 -5.14 18.95 14.56
C ARG A 70 -5.30 17.90 13.47
N VAL A 71 -4.66 16.73 13.62
CA VAL A 71 -4.75 15.59 12.69
C VAL A 71 -5.43 14.44 13.39
N SER A 72 -6.54 13.95 12.83
CA SER A 72 -7.28 12.84 13.43
C SER A 72 -6.43 11.56 13.46
N LYS A 73 -6.42 10.89 14.63
CA LYS A 73 -5.78 9.58 14.81
C LYS A 73 -6.33 8.52 13.85
N LEU A 74 -7.59 8.65 13.42
CA LEU A 74 -8.19 7.75 12.43
C LEU A 74 -7.50 7.89 11.07
N VAL A 75 -7.20 9.11 10.64
CA VAL A 75 -6.54 9.36 9.34
C VAL A 75 -5.12 8.80 9.35
N THR A 76 -4.36 9.07 10.41
CA THR A 76 -2.97 8.57 10.53
C THR A 76 -2.90 7.06 10.67
N ASN A 77 -3.83 6.42 11.41
CA ASN A 77 -3.88 4.97 11.51
C ASN A 77 -4.32 4.31 10.20
N THR A 78 -5.34 4.86 9.52
CA THR A 78 -5.82 4.30 8.25
C THR A 78 -4.74 4.39 7.18
N PHE A 79 -4.00 5.51 7.11
CA PHE A 79 -2.90 5.66 6.17
C PHE A 79 -1.76 4.68 6.45
N LEU A 80 -1.45 4.44 7.73
CA LEU A 80 -0.45 3.45 8.10
C LEU A 80 -0.91 2.02 7.76
N ILE A 81 -2.17 1.69 8.01
CA ILE A 81 -2.75 0.40 7.63
C ILE A 81 -2.66 0.21 6.12
N ALA A 82 -3.05 1.21 5.32
CA ALA A 82 -2.92 1.17 3.87
C ALA A 82 -1.47 0.93 3.44
N GLY A 83 -0.50 1.68 3.98
CA GLY A 83 0.91 1.47 3.69
C GLY A 83 1.44 0.10 4.15
N THR A 84 0.94 -0.43 5.27
CA THR A 84 1.39 -1.72 5.82
C THR A 84 0.86 -2.88 4.99
N ILE A 85 -0.43 -2.85 4.64
CA ILE A 85 -1.05 -3.87 3.78
C ILE A 85 -0.49 -3.75 2.35
N GLY A 86 -0.26 -2.54 1.83
CA GLY A 86 0.34 -2.34 0.52
C GLY A 86 1.79 -2.81 0.41
N CYS A 87 2.57 -2.70 1.49
CA CYS A 87 3.89 -3.31 1.58
C CYS A 87 3.81 -4.82 1.90
N ALA A 88 2.67 -5.33 2.36
CA ALA A 88 2.55 -6.72 2.78
C ALA A 88 2.92 -7.71 1.67
N PRO A 89 2.56 -7.56 0.37
CA PRO A 89 3.03 -8.46 -0.68
C PRO A 89 4.55 -8.51 -0.82
N ILE A 90 5.25 -7.40 -0.56
CA ILE A 90 6.72 -7.32 -0.59
C ILE A 90 7.29 -8.11 0.57
N PHE A 91 6.77 -7.85 1.77
CA PHE A 91 7.13 -8.58 2.99
C PHE A 91 6.78 -10.06 2.86
N PHE A 92 5.60 -10.41 2.34
CA PHE A 92 5.14 -11.77 2.15
C PHE A 92 5.98 -12.48 1.10
N SER A 93 6.34 -11.84 -0.01
CA SER A 93 7.20 -12.47 -1.02
C SER A 93 8.60 -12.75 -0.48
N ILE A 94 9.19 -11.81 0.28
CA ILE A 94 10.50 -11.99 0.92
C ILE A 94 10.42 -13.03 2.06
N PHE A 95 9.38 -12.94 2.89
CA PHE A 95 9.14 -13.84 4.01
C PHE A 95 8.79 -15.25 3.56
N PHE A 96 8.00 -15.41 2.50
CA PHE A 96 7.67 -16.69 1.87
C PHE A 96 8.88 -17.28 1.16
N TRP A 97 9.74 -16.46 0.55
CA TRP A 97 11.02 -16.93 0.02
C TRP A 97 11.91 -17.50 1.12
N ILE A 98 11.96 -16.85 2.29
CA ILE A 98 12.67 -17.35 3.49
C ILE A 98 12.00 -18.62 4.05
N LEU A 99 10.67 -18.63 4.17
CA LEU A 99 9.89 -19.77 4.68
C LEU A 99 9.92 -20.99 3.75
N ARG A 100 10.10 -20.80 2.44
CA ARG A 100 10.22 -21.89 1.48
C ARG A 100 11.49 -22.73 1.68
N HIS A 101 12.49 -22.20 2.40
CA HIS A 101 13.62 -22.99 2.88
C HIS A 101 13.29 -23.89 4.08
N ILE A 102 12.10 -23.77 4.68
CA ILE A 102 11.61 -24.61 5.78
C ILE A 102 10.39 -25.42 5.28
N PRO A 103 10.56 -26.70 4.93
CA PRO A 103 9.54 -27.49 4.22
C PRO A 103 8.20 -27.61 4.95
N PHE A 104 8.23 -27.76 6.28
CA PHE A 104 7.02 -27.87 7.11
C PHE A 104 6.11 -26.62 7.09
N LEU A 105 6.72 -25.43 7.07
CA LEU A 105 5.96 -24.18 7.05
C LEU A 105 5.39 -23.90 5.66
N ASN A 106 6.09 -24.29 4.59
CA ASN A 106 5.61 -24.15 3.21
C ASN A 106 4.32 -24.97 2.97
N ASP A 107 4.29 -26.24 3.39
CA ASP A 107 3.11 -27.09 3.19
C ASP A 107 1.90 -26.61 4.00
N LEU A 108 2.13 -26.14 5.23
CA LEU A 108 1.06 -25.59 6.08
C LEU A 108 0.47 -24.29 5.50
N LEU A 109 1.31 -23.42 4.93
CA LEU A 109 0.88 -22.15 4.35
C LEU A 109 0.12 -22.36 3.03
N ASN A 110 0.58 -23.29 2.19
CA ASN A 110 -0.12 -23.68 0.97
C ASN A 110 -1.47 -24.34 1.28
N TRP A 111 -1.54 -25.19 2.31
CA TRP A 111 -2.80 -25.76 2.78
C TRP A 111 -3.76 -24.68 3.31
N LEU A 112 -3.27 -23.73 4.10
CA LEU A 112 -4.07 -22.62 4.64
C LEU A 112 -4.62 -21.73 3.52
N PHE A 113 -3.78 -21.35 2.55
CA PHE A 113 -4.21 -20.56 1.41
C PHE A 113 -5.25 -21.30 0.57
N SER A 114 -5.00 -22.58 0.28
CA SER A 114 -5.93 -23.42 -0.49
C SER A 114 -7.27 -23.61 0.24
N ALA A 115 -7.27 -23.72 1.57
CA ALA A 115 -8.48 -23.89 2.38
C ALA A 115 -9.30 -22.59 2.53
N VAL A 116 -8.65 -21.42 2.61
CA VAL A 116 -9.32 -20.13 2.78
C VAL A 116 -9.81 -19.55 1.46
N PHE A 117 -9.09 -19.82 0.35
CA PHE A 117 -9.33 -19.20 -0.94
C PHE A 117 -9.79 -20.19 -2.04
N SER A 118 -10.31 -21.35 -1.64
CA SER A 118 -10.72 -22.40 -2.57
C SER A 118 -11.71 -21.88 -3.62
N GLY A 119 -11.32 -21.89 -4.90
CA GLY A 119 -12.18 -21.56 -6.03
C GLY A 119 -12.14 -20.11 -6.54
N GLN A 120 -11.29 -19.24 -5.98
CA GLN A 120 -10.96 -17.95 -6.60
C GLN A 120 -9.58 -17.97 -7.24
N ASP A 121 -9.46 -17.39 -8.43
CA ASP A 121 -8.17 -17.20 -9.09
C ASP A 121 -7.29 -16.31 -8.21
N ASP A 122 -6.06 -16.76 -7.90
CA ASP A 122 -5.09 -16.01 -7.06
C ASP A 122 -4.92 -14.55 -7.51
N PHE A 123 -5.04 -14.33 -8.82
CA PHE A 123 -4.98 -13.02 -9.46
C PHE A 123 -6.16 -12.10 -9.08
N SER A 124 -7.39 -12.65 -9.00
CA SER A 124 -8.58 -11.88 -8.63
C SER A 124 -8.53 -11.43 -7.18
N LEU A 125 -8.06 -12.29 -6.28
CA LEU A 125 -7.90 -11.95 -4.87
C LEU A 125 -6.83 -10.89 -4.67
N PHE A 126 -5.67 -11.05 -5.32
CA PHE A 126 -4.62 -10.05 -5.30
C PHE A 126 -5.12 -8.69 -5.81
N PHE A 127 -5.88 -8.68 -6.91
CA PHE A 127 -6.45 -7.46 -7.48
C PHE A 127 -7.42 -6.75 -6.51
N ILE A 128 -8.33 -7.50 -5.87
CA ILE A 128 -9.26 -6.93 -4.87
C ILE A 128 -8.50 -6.31 -3.69
N VAL A 129 -7.45 -6.98 -3.19
CA VAL A 129 -6.64 -6.48 -2.09
C VAL A 129 -5.90 -5.20 -2.48
N VAL A 130 -5.30 -5.16 -3.67
CA VAL A 130 -4.63 -3.96 -4.20
C VAL A 130 -5.60 -2.79 -4.29
N VAL A 131 -6.76 -2.98 -4.94
CA VAL A 131 -7.77 -1.93 -5.08
C VAL A 131 -8.27 -1.43 -3.73
N PHE A 132 -8.48 -2.34 -2.77
CA PHE A 132 -8.90 -1.96 -1.42
C PHE A 132 -7.85 -1.09 -0.71
N VAL A 133 -6.57 -1.46 -0.80
CA VAL A 133 -5.46 -0.70 -0.23
C VAL A 133 -5.34 0.69 -0.87
N ASP A 134 -5.48 0.76 -2.19
CA ASP A 134 -5.36 1.99 -2.95
C ASP A 134 -6.47 2.98 -2.56
N ILE A 135 -7.70 2.51 -2.42
CA ILE A 135 -8.83 3.30 -1.93
C ILE A 135 -8.54 3.83 -0.52
N LEU A 136 -8.05 2.98 0.39
CA LEU A 136 -7.68 3.42 1.75
C LEU A 136 -6.58 4.50 1.72
N SER A 137 -5.59 4.37 0.84
CA SER A 137 -4.53 5.37 0.65
C SER A 137 -5.10 6.70 0.16
N ILE A 138 -6.01 6.69 -0.81
CA ILE A 138 -6.66 7.90 -1.34
C ILE A 138 -7.53 8.56 -0.27
N VAL A 139 -8.40 7.79 0.40
CA VAL A 139 -9.31 8.29 1.44
C VAL A 139 -8.53 8.90 2.59
N SER A 140 -7.45 8.26 3.02
CA SER A 140 -6.60 8.81 4.08
C SER A 140 -5.83 10.06 3.61
N GLY A 141 -5.36 10.11 2.36
CA GLY A 141 -4.79 11.31 1.74
C GLY A 141 -5.76 12.50 1.72
N ILE A 142 -7.02 12.26 1.36
CA ILE A 142 -8.10 13.26 1.46
C ILE A 142 -8.32 13.67 2.93
N GLY A 143 -8.27 12.72 3.87
CA GLY A 143 -8.32 13.00 5.31
C GLY A 143 -7.24 13.99 5.76
N TYR A 144 -6.00 13.85 5.28
CA TYR A 144 -4.93 14.82 5.55
C TYR A 144 -5.21 16.19 4.90
N ALA A 145 -5.76 16.21 3.68
CA ALA A 145 -6.17 17.44 3.01
C ALA A 145 -7.27 18.21 3.78
N VAL A 146 -8.20 17.49 4.42
CA VAL A 146 -9.20 18.10 5.30
C VAL A 146 -8.56 18.62 6.59
N CYS A 147 -7.66 17.86 7.21
CA CYS A 147 -6.95 18.26 8.44
C CYS A 147 -6.10 19.52 8.25
N LEU A 148 -5.65 19.83 7.02
CA LEU A 148 -4.93 21.06 6.69
C LEU A 148 -5.69 22.35 7.05
N LYS A 149 -7.02 22.32 7.08
CA LYS A 149 -7.85 23.46 7.53
C LYS A 149 -7.59 23.82 9.00
N ASN A 150 -7.22 22.84 9.83
CA ASN A 150 -6.95 23.04 11.26
C ASN A 150 -5.59 23.70 11.53
N PHE A 151 -4.68 23.71 10.55
CA PHE A 151 -3.37 24.37 10.63
C PHE A 151 -3.41 25.85 10.19
N ARG A 152 -4.58 26.32 9.74
CA ARG A 152 -4.76 27.67 9.21
C ARG A 152 -5.17 28.69 10.29
N LYS A 153 -5.13 28.28 11.57
CA LYS A 153 -5.18 29.15 12.74
C LYS A 153 -3.77 29.48 13.20
#